data_AF-A0A7X8ZJL5-F1
#
_entry.id   AF-A0A7X8ZJL5-F1
#
_cell.length_a   1.000
_cell.length_b   1.000
_cell.length_c   1.000
_cell.angle_alpha   90.00
_cell.angle_beta   90.00
_cell.angle_gamma   90.00
#
_symmetry.space_group_name_H-M   'P 1'
#
loop_
_entity.id
_entity.type
_entity.pdbx_description
1 polymer ?
#
loop_
_entity_poly.entity_id
_entity_poly.type
_entity_poly.pdbx_seq_one_letter_code
_entity_poly.pdbx_strand_id
1 'polypeptide(L)'
;MSDTAALPLKVQCPHCRTKLDLSELEPFSEIACPKCGTAVVVPQWFQSILLEEVLLSSPGLRVYRALDPTLDREACVKQLWVPAASHPPAADPDNPYQAETLEEFLGVFRRTSLLMHPNIVPVCSCGSLSGLVYTVTQYVNGQALNQANPHGVPDWPEILQIFSAVCDGLSHAAGKEIYHGHLTPENILLDQDGVPRLTDFAVALAIGKDIQDSPYICPEFIPGSRTGTVSGDIFSLGVCIYEYATGVLPCAGREAAWRGGEMVPAPLSTFNPGVPKLFSDLVLQMLYLTPAQRPASYETIQSVCKRLSLSPEATQRRKKGRAGGLKIKRPAAHRPVRLVRPARSSGGKVINIMIILLILLALVLLVLIGQKHYGSKTLGGVDLQAESEARAKVLEESEAELRELDLLRAEEAKGQFPATDNPEFKPCQLDEAMLAARPRPEDFDFRRVREELKGYMALIPEESKEQERERIRIIASYKEYLVSKMRKLTYQPDNYTGLRLRNGRRVKGTLTLFSDTEVLKLRQPGVKSGVFLEIPWKDVALQEVLDMAFYYVRRSHDEIRGVKVISRKRLQEVVDEYIYLIMLCDWYQETAYLDKVCREAVTLPDPNIRARIRHFVQWSEQ
;
A
#
# COMPACT_ATOMS: atom_id res chain seq x y z
N MET A 1 10.15 -33.97 15.12
CA MET A 1 9.00 -34.90 15.14
C MET A 1 8.18 -34.57 16.39
N SER A 2 7.01 -33.96 16.23
CA SER A 2 6.07 -33.73 17.33
C SER A 2 4.68 -34.06 16.82
N ASP A 3 3.99 -34.92 17.56
CA ASP A 3 2.68 -35.48 17.30
C ASP A 3 1.63 -34.44 16.90
N THR A 4 1.37 -34.33 15.60
CA THR A 4 0.04 -33.95 15.10
C THR A 4 -0.65 -35.24 14.70
N ALA A 5 -1.57 -35.73 15.52
CA ALA A 5 -2.50 -36.77 15.11
C ALA A 5 -3.09 -36.36 13.75
N ALA A 6 -2.80 -37.12 12.69
CA ALA A 6 -3.23 -36.79 11.34
C ALA A 6 -4.75 -36.59 11.36
N LEU A 7 -5.20 -35.37 11.03
CA LEU A 7 -6.62 -35.06 10.97
C LEU A 7 -7.28 -36.07 10.03
N PRO A 8 -8.35 -36.77 10.46
CA PRO A 8 -8.95 -37.82 9.66
C PRO A 8 -9.43 -37.23 8.33
N LEU A 9 -8.95 -37.79 7.22
CA LEU A 9 -9.26 -37.32 5.88
C LEU A 9 -10.36 -38.17 5.25
N LYS A 10 -11.60 -37.89 5.67
CA LYS A 10 -12.78 -38.58 5.16
C LYS A 10 -13.52 -37.69 4.19
N VAL A 11 -13.62 -38.14 2.95
CA VAL A 11 -14.20 -37.38 1.85
C VAL A 11 -15.31 -38.13 1.12
N GLN A 12 -16.03 -37.46 0.23
CA GLN A 12 -17.01 -38.05 -0.67
C GLN A 12 -16.48 -38.02 -2.10
N CYS A 13 -16.60 -39.15 -2.79
CA CYS A 13 -16.32 -39.23 -4.22
C CYS A 13 -17.13 -38.15 -4.97
N PRO A 14 -16.49 -37.33 -5.82
CA PRO A 14 -17.17 -36.23 -6.51
C PRO A 14 -18.22 -36.70 -7.54
N HIS A 15 -18.18 -37.97 -7.93
CA HIS A 15 -19.15 -38.56 -8.86
C HIS A 15 -20.29 -39.30 -8.14
N CYS A 16 -19.97 -40.35 -7.38
CA CYS A 16 -20.98 -41.24 -6.78
C CYS A 16 -21.29 -40.94 -5.30
N ARG A 17 -20.62 -39.95 -4.70
CA ARG A 17 -20.75 -39.52 -3.29
C ARG A 17 -20.43 -40.58 -2.22
N THR A 18 -19.87 -41.73 -2.62
CA THR A 18 -19.35 -42.73 -1.68
C THR A 18 -18.31 -42.11 -0.75
N LYS A 19 -18.39 -42.44 0.53
CA LYS A 19 -17.41 -42.02 1.53
C LYS A 19 -16.10 -42.76 1.29
N LEU A 20 -15.00 -42.03 1.22
CA LEU A 20 -13.65 -42.51 1.08
C LEU A 20 -12.85 -42.07 2.30
N ASP A 21 -12.08 -42.98 2.89
CA ASP A 21 -11.08 -42.64 3.89
C ASP A 21 -9.73 -42.60 3.19
N LEU A 22 -9.11 -41.42 3.16
CA LEU A 22 -7.86 -41.16 2.46
C LEU A 22 -6.73 -40.85 3.45
N SER A 23 -6.93 -41.10 4.75
CA SER A 23 -6.04 -40.64 5.82
C SER A 23 -4.62 -41.24 5.73
N GLU A 24 -4.47 -42.44 5.16
CA GLU A 24 -3.20 -43.17 5.04
C GLU A 24 -2.59 -43.12 3.63
N LEU A 25 -3.19 -42.38 2.70
CA LEU A 25 -2.74 -42.31 1.32
C LEU A 25 -1.77 -41.14 1.11
N GLU A 26 -0.87 -41.29 0.14
CA GLU A 26 0.10 -40.25 -0.20
C GLU A 26 -0.61 -39.00 -0.75
N PRO A 27 -0.35 -37.79 -0.20
CA PRO A 27 -0.94 -36.56 -0.71
C PRO A 27 -0.69 -36.35 -2.21
N PHE A 28 -1.70 -35.86 -2.91
CA PHE A 28 -1.74 -35.60 -4.36
C PHE A 28 -1.59 -36.85 -5.25
N SER A 29 -1.56 -38.05 -4.69
CA SER A 29 -1.70 -39.28 -5.46
C SER A 29 -3.13 -39.42 -6.01
N GLU A 30 -3.28 -40.06 -7.18
CA GLU A 30 -4.58 -40.34 -7.78
C GLU A 30 -5.02 -41.77 -7.43
N ILE A 31 -6.24 -41.89 -6.92
CA ILE A 31 -6.87 -43.20 -6.68
C ILE A 31 -8.17 -43.34 -7.48
N ALA A 32 -8.49 -44.57 -7.90
CA ALA A 32 -9.78 -44.86 -8.48
C ALA A 32 -10.82 -45.09 -7.37
N CYS A 33 -11.96 -44.39 -7.43
CA CYS A 33 -13.05 -44.64 -6.51
C CYS A 33 -13.52 -46.11 -6.61
N PRO A 34 -13.52 -46.89 -5.52
CA PRO A 34 -13.82 -48.33 -5.57
C PRO A 34 -15.25 -48.64 -6.04
N LYS A 35 -16.16 -47.67 -6.01
CA LYS A 35 -17.56 -47.84 -6.48
C LYS A 35 -17.78 -47.50 -7.94
N CYS A 36 -17.10 -46.48 -8.47
CA CYS A 36 -17.43 -45.92 -9.79
C CYS A 36 -16.22 -45.69 -10.71
N GLY A 37 -15.01 -46.04 -10.26
CA GLY A 37 -13.77 -45.89 -11.02
C GLY A 37 -13.32 -44.44 -11.22
N THR A 38 -14.09 -43.44 -10.79
CA THR A 38 -13.69 -42.02 -10.92
C THR A 38 -12.39 -41.76 -10.18
N ALA A 39 -11.43 -41.17 -10.90
CA ALA A 39 -10.20 -40.62 -10.37
C ALA A 39 -10.46 -39.60 -9.25
N VAL A 40 -9.85 -39.80 -8.10
CA VAL A 40 -9.89 -38.89 -6.95
C VAL A 40 -8.45 -38.62 -6.54
N VAL A 41 -8.06 -37.34 -6.58
CA VAL A 41 -6.78 -36.88 -6.04
C VAL A 41 -6.89 -36.84 -4.51
N VAL A 42 -5.89 -37.40 -3.82
CA VAL A 42 -5.81 -37.39 -2.36
C VAL A 42 -5.45 -35.97 -1.89
N PRO A 43 -6.34 -35.24 -1.20
CA PRO A 43 -6.03 -33.89 -0.78
C PRO A 43 -5.14 -33.88 0.48
N GLN A 44 -4.53 -32.73 0.78
CA GLN A 44 -3.66 -32.54 1.94
C GLN A 44 -4.22 -31.48 2.88
N TRP A 45 -4.24 -31.75 4.19
CA TRP A 45 -4.52 -30.70 5.16
C TRP A 45 -3.36 -29.70 5.25
N PHE A 46 -3.69 -28.42 5.18
CA PHE A 46 -2.82 -27.30 5.46
C PHE A 46 -3.53 -26.37 6.45
N GLN A 47 -3.20 -26.51 7.74
CA GLN A 47 -3.98 -25.94 8.83
C GLN A 47 -5.46 -26.37 8.75
N SER A 48 -6.39 -25.42 8.61
CA SER A 48 -7.82 -25.66 8.42
C SER A 48 -8.26 -25.73 6.95
N ILE A 49 -7.34 -25.55 6.00
CA ILE A 49 -7.61 -25.54 4.56
C ILE A 49 -7.19 -26.88 3.96
N LEU A 50 -7.99 -27.39 3.02
CA LEU A 50 -7.74 -28.65 2.35
C LEU A 50 -7.16 -28.39 0.94
N LEU A 51 -5.89 -28.67 0.72
CA LEU A 51 -5.23 -28.55 -0.59
C LEU A 51 -5.68 -29.71 -1.49
N GLU A 52 -6.30 -29.40 -2.63
CA GLU A 52 -6.90 -30.41 -3.51
C GLU A 52 -6.05 -30.71 -4.75
N GLU A 53 -5.33 -29.73 -5.30
CA GLU A 53 -4.62 -29.85 -6.58
C GLU A 53 -3.42 -28.91 -6.62
N VAL A 54 -2.30 -29.36 -7.18
CA VAL A 54 -1.12 -28.52 -7.45
C VAL A 54 -1.31 -27.82 -8.80
N LEU A 55 -1.50 -26.51 -8.78
CA LEU A 55 -1.69 -25.69 -10.00
C LEU A 55 -0.38 -25.24 -10.62
N LEU A 56 0.62 -24.95 -9.78
CA LEU A 56 1.95 -24.54 -10.20
C LEU A 56 2.99 -25.09 -9.22
N SER A 57 4.10 -25.59 -9.76
CA SER A 57 5.28 -25.95 -8.98
C SER A 57 6.51 -25.40 -9.71
N SER A 58 7.14 -24.42 -9.10
CA SER A 58 8.35 -23.76 -9.59
C SER A 58 9.35 -23.56 -8.43
N PRO A 59 10.64 -23.35 -8.70
CA PRO A 59 11.61 -23.08 -7.63
C PRO A 59 11.15 -21.92 -6.74
N GLY A 60 10.97 -22.18 -5.44
CA GLY A 60 10.55 -21.18 -4.47
C GLY A 60 9.05 -20.86 -4.41
N LEU A 61 8.21 -21.48 -5.26
CA LEU A 61 6.77 -21.23 -5.30
C LEU A 61 5.98 -22.48 -5.68
N ARG A 62 5.05 -22.89 -4.81
CA ARG A 62 3.95 -23.80 -5.14
C ARG A 62 2.61 -23.12 -4.97
N VAL A 63 1.70 -23.38 -5.91
CA VAL A 63 0.33 -22.86 -5.89
C VAL A 63 -0.63 -24.03 -5.91
N TYR A 64 -1.64 -23.99 -5.04
CA TYR A 64 -2.62 -25.04 -4.86
C TYR A 64 -4.04 -24.50 -5.06
N ARG A 65 -4.88 -25.27 -5.74
CA ARG A 65 -6.33 -25.17 -5.56
C ARG A 65 -6.66 -25.81 -4.23
N ALA A 66 -7.49 -25.15 -3.44
CA ALA A 66 -7.83 -25.60 -2.11
C ALA A 66 -9.31 -25.36 -1.79
N LEU A 67 -9.79 -26.03 -0.76
CA LEU A 67 -11.11 -25.83 -0.18
C LEU A 67 -10.95 -25.34 1.25
N ASP A 68 -11.61 -24.24 1.59
CA ASP A 68 -11.82 -23.82 2.97
C ASP A 68 -13.15 -24.43 3.46
N PRO A 69 -13.11 -25.52 4.24
CA PRO A 69 -14.31 -26.24 4.66
C PRO A 69 -15.10 -25.50 5.75
N THR A 70 -14.50 -24.50 6.39
CA THR A 70 -15.16 -23.66 7.40
C THR A 70 -16.15 -22.73 6.73
N LEU A 71 -15.74 -22.16 5.59
CA LEU A 71 -16.52 -21.23 4.80
C LEU A 71 -17.22 -21.88 3.59
N ASP A 72 -16.96 -23.17 3.34
CA ASP A 72 -17.46 -23.93 2.18
C ASP A 72 -17.16 -23.22 0.85
N ARG A 73 -15.91 -22.75 0.70
CA ARG A 73 -15.46 -21.96 -0.46
C ARG A 73 -14.15 -22.48 -1.04
N GLU A 74 -13.99 -22.32 -2.35
CA GLU A 74 -12.69 -22.55 -3.01
C GLU A 74 -11.71 -21.42 -2.66
N ALA A 75 -10.46 -21.80 -2.49
CA ALA A 75 -9.34 -20.93 -2.17
C ALA A 75 -8.12 -21.30 -3.02
N CYS A 76 -7.21 -20.35 -3.17
CA CYS A 76 -5.92 -20.58 -3.79
C CYS A 76 -4.85 -20.35 -2.71
N VAL A 77 -4.08 -21.40 -2.39
CA VAL A 77 -2.99 -21.31 -1.42
C VAL A 77 -1.67 -21.23 -2.17
N LYS A 78 -0.88 -20.18 -1.93
CA LYS A 78 0.46 -20.04 -2.49
C LYS A 78 1.47 -20.20 -1.36
N GLN A 79 2.38 -21.14 -1.52
CA GLN A 79 3.47 -21.44 -0.60
C GLN A 79 4.77 -20.94 -1.21
N LEU A 80 5.49 -20.09 -0.49
CA LEU A 80 6.66 -19.36 -0.96
C LEU A 80 7.87 -19.70 -0.08
N TRP A 81 9.00 -20.03 -0.69
CA TRP A 81 10.29 -20.27 -0.02
C TRP A 81 11.46 -19.79 -0.89
N VAL A 82 12.65 -19.59 -0.32
CA VAL A 82 13.80 -19.03 -1.06
C VAL A 82 14.35 -20.03 -2.11
N PRO A 83 14.77 -19.56 -3.30
CA PRO A 83 15.22 -20.39 -4.43
C PRO A 83 16.36 -21.40 -4.14
N ALA A 84 17.16 -21.20 -3.08
CA ALA A 84 18.22 -22.14 -2.69
C ALA A 84 17.69 -23.41 -2.01
N ALA A 85 16.40 -23.47 -1.70
CA ALA A 85 15.76 -24.59 -1.02
C ALA A 85 14.83 -25.34 -1.98
N SER A 86 15.10 -26.62 -2.23
CA SER A 86 14.23 -27.50 -3.03
C SER A 86 13.00 -28.00 -2.25
N HIS A 87 13.04 -27.84 -0.93
CA HIS A 87 12.05 -28.26 0.06
C HIS A 87 12.00 -27.21 1.19
N PRO A 88 10.90 -27.11 1.98
CA PRO A 88 10.91 -26.28 3.18
C PRO A 88 12.12 -26.67 4.05
N PRO A 89 12.96 -25.71 4.47
CA PRO A 89 14.09 -26.04 5.31
C PRO A 89 13.57 -26.70 6.59
N ALA A 90 14.22 -27.78 7.02
CA ALA A 90 14.05 -28.27 8.38
C ALA A 90 14.28 -27.09 9.35
N ALA A 91 13.68 -27.13 10.54
CA ALA A 91 13.83 -26.07 11.54
C ALA A 91 15.31 -25.91 11.92
N ASP A 92 16.00 -25.06 11.17
CA ASP A 92 17.40 -24.74 11.29
C ASP A 92 17.50 -23.32 11.84
N PRO A 93 17.93 -23.15 13.09
CA PRO A 93 18.08 -21.84 13.71
C PRO A 93 19.18 -20.97 13.08
N ASP A 94 20.07 -21.54 12.26
CA ASP A 94 21.12 -20.82 11.52
C ASP A 94 20.71 -20.46 10.08
N ASN A 95 19.44 -20.74 9.72
CA ASN A 95 18.89 -20.40 8.43
C ASN A 95 18.84 -18.87 8.25
N PRO A 96 19.37 -18.29 7.15
CA PRO A 96 19.55 -16.84 6.95
C PRO A 96 18.29 -15.96 6.99
N TYR A 97 17.11 -16.50 7.34
CA TYR A 97 15.91 -15.69 7.59
C TYR A 97 16.00 -15.02 8.95
N GLN A 98 16.68 -13.86 8.96
CA GLN A 98 16.47 -12.86 9.99
C GLN A 98 14.99 -12.44 9.96
N ALA A 99 14.40 -12.20 11.13
CA ALA A 99 12.99 -11.81 11.30
C ALA A 99 12.56 -10.62 10.40
N GLU A 100 13.52 -9.77 10.03
CA GLU A 100 13.34 -8.62 9.13
C GLU A 100 12.90 -9.03 7.72
N THR A 101 13.43 -10.13 7.15
CA THR A 101 13.05 -10.55 5.79
C THR A 101 11.62 -11.08 5.77
N LEU A 102 11.22 -11.87 6.79
CA LEU A 102 9.86 -12.39 6.94
C LEU A 102 8.82 -11.27 7.12
N GLU A 103 9.15 -10.24 7.90
CA GLU A 103 8.24 -9.13 8.14
C GLU A 103 8.02 -8.30 6.87
N GLU A 104 9.04 -8.14 6.03
CA GLU A 104 8.91 -7.51 4.71
C GLU A 104 8.00 -8.32 3.77
N PHE A 105 8.16 -9.65 3.76
CA PHE A 105 7.29 -10.57 3.02
C PHE A 105 5.82 -10.45 3.43
N LEU A 106 5.56 -10.55 4.73
CA LEU A 106 4.21 -10.41 5.26
C LEU A 106 3.69 -8.99 5.03
N GLY A 107 4.56 -7.98 5.08
CA GLY A 107 4.26 -6.59 4.76
C GLY A 107 3.74 -6.38 3.33
N VAL A 108 4.19 -7.17 2.35
CA VAL A 108 3.61 -7.15 0.99
C VAL A 108 2.17 -7.64 1.01
N PHE A 109 1.90 -8.80 1.60
CA PHE A 109 0.54 -9.36 1.64
C PHE A 109 -0.44 -8.56 2.51
N ARG A 110 0.04 -7.95 3.60
CA ARG A 110 -0.76 -7.03 4.42
C ARG A 110 -1.13 -5.75 3.68
N ARG A 111 -0.25 -5.24 2.81
CA ARG A 111 -0.59 -4.10 1.95
C ARG A 111 -1.58 -4.51 0.87
N THR A 112 -1.32 -5.62 0.17
CA THR A 112 -2.19 -6.07 -0.93
C THR A 112 -3.55 -6.58 -0.45
N SER A 113 -3.71 -7.01 0.80
CA SER A 113 -5.02 -7.33 1.38
C SER A 113 -5.96 -6.13 1.53
N LEU A 114 -5.43 -4.91 1.47
CA LEU A 114 -6.25 -3.68 1.43
C LEU A 114 -6.91 -3.47 0.06
N LEU A 115 -6.54 -4.24 -0.97
CA LEU A 115 -7.08 -4.12 -2.32
C LEU A 115 -8.40 -4.89 -2.46
N MET A 116 -9.48 -4.13 -2.62
CA MET A 116 -10.83 -4.67 -2.82
C MET A 116 -11.39 -4.07 -4.11
N HIS A 117 -11.26 -4.83 -5.20
CA HIS A 117 -11.66 -4.40 -6.53
C HIS A 117 -12.09 -5.62 -7.37
N PRO A 118 -13.12 -5.53 -8.25
CA PRO A 118 -13.55 -6.66 -9.07
C PRO A 118 -12.44 -7.25 -9.96
N ASN A 119 -11.48 -6.43 -10.39
CA ASN A 119 -10.35 -6.83 -11.23
C ASN A 119 -9.06 -7.15 -10.45
N ILE A 120 -9.15 -7.35 -9.13
CA ILE A 120 -8.02 -7.80 -8.29
C ILE A 120 -8.48 -9.02 -7.50
N VAL A 121 -7.65 -10.06 -7.46
CA VAL A 121 -7.92 -11.24 -6.63
C VAL A 121 -7.75 -10.87 -5.16
N PRO A 122 -8.80 -10.96 -4.32
CA PRO A 122 -8.68 -10.62 -2.91
C PRO A 122 -7.74 -11.56 -2.16
N VAL A 123 -6.89 -10.99 -1.31
CA VAL A 123 -6.09 -11.73 -0.34
C VAL A 123 -6.95 -11.99 0.90
N CYS A 124 -7.17 -13.26 1.20
CA CYS A 124 -7.99 -13.70 2.33
C CYS A 124 -7.19 -13.77 3.63
N SER A 125 -5.98 -14.33 3.58
CA SER A 125 -5.08 -14.43 4.72
C SER A 125 -3.64 -14.66 4.27
N CYS A 126 -2.68 -14.39 5.14
CA CYS A 126 -1.28 -14.74 4.94
C CYS A 126 -0.65 -15.10 6.29
N GLY A 127 0.45 -15.84 6.27
CA GLY A 127 1.18 -16.14 7.49
C GLY A 127 2.48 -16.88 7.22
N SER A 128 3.10 -17.33 8.31
CA SER A 128 4.22 -18.25 8.28
C SER A 128 3.91 -19.52 9.06
N LEU A 129 4.41 -20.66 8.58
CA LEU A 129 4.30 -21.95 9.25
C LEU A 129 5.62 -22.69 9.07
N SER A 130 6.35 -22.92 10.17
CA SER A 130 7.62 -23.65 10.14
C SER A 130 8.63 -23.13 9.10
N GLY A 131 8.79 -21.80 9.02
CA GLY A 131 9.69 -21.15 8.06
C GLY A 131 9.14 -20.99 6.64
N LEU A 132 7.98 -21.58 6.32
CA LEU A 132 7.28 -21.40 5.05
C LEU A 132 6.37 -20.18 5.13
N VAL A 133 6.48 -19.25 4.18
CA VAL A 133 5.50 -18.15 4.02
C VAL A 133 4.39 -18.62 3.10
N TYR A 134 3.15 -18.28 3.44
CA TYR A 134 2.02 -18.59 2.59
C TYR A 134 1.02 -17.43 2.51
N THR A 135 0.30 -17.39 1.40
CA THR A 135 -0.88 -16.55 1.19
C THR A 135 -2.06 -17.42 0.75
N VAL A 136 -3.25 -17.03 1.20
CA VAL A 136 -4.52 -17.61 0.81
C VAL A 136 -5.28 -16.51 0.10
N THR A 137 -5.69 -16.79 -1.13
CA THR A 137 -6.45 -15.87 -1.97
C THR A 137 -7.74 -16.54 -2.43
N GLN A 138 -8.67 -15.77 -3.00
CA GLN A 138 -9.80 -16.37 -3.70
C GLN A 138 -9.30 -17.21 -4.89
N TYR A 139 -9.82 -18.43 -5.05
CA TYR A 139 -9.58 -19.18 -6.27
C TYR A 139 -10.37 -18.55 -7.43
N VAL A 140 -9.66 -18.17 -8.49
CA VAL A 140 -10.28 -17.71 -9.74
C VAL A 140 -10.47 -18.92 -10.63
N ASN A 141 -11.73 -19.30 -10.83
CA ASN A 141 -12.08 -20.38 -11.73
C ASN A 141 -11.98 -19.87 -13.17
N GLY A 142 -10.92 -20.25 -13.88
CA GLY A 142 -10.56 -19.66 -15.16
C GLY A 142 -9.17 -20.10 -15.62
N GLN A 143 -8.51 -19.27 -16.40
CA GLN A 143 -7.14 -19.50 -16.88
C GLN A 143 -6.34 -18.21 -16.92
N ALA A 144 -5.02 -18.30 -16.97
CA ALA A 144 -4.15 -17.14 -17.15
C ALA A 144 -4.22 -16.61 -18.60
N LEU A 145 -3.93 -15.32 -18.80
CA LEU A 145 -4.07 -14.66 -20.11
C LEU A 145 -3.17 -15.29 -21.19
N ASN A 146 -1.97 -15.78 -20.82
CA ASN A 146 -1.08 -16.51 -21.72
C ASN A 146 -1.69 -17.83 -22.24
N GLN A 147 -2.60 -18.44 -21.48
CA GLN A 147 -3.29 -19.67 -21.88
C GLN A 147 -4.55 -19.38 -22.70
N ALA A 148 -5.03 -18.13 -22.69
CA ALA A 148 -6.31 -17.77 -23.27
C ALA A 148 -6.32 -17.69 -24.80
N ASN A 149 -5.16 -17.74 -25.46
CA ASN A 149 -5.09 -17.51 -26.90
C ASN A 149 -4.22 -18.50 -27.72
N PRO A 150 -4.55 -19.79 -27.79
CA PRO A 150 -3.81 -20.74 -28.61
C PRO A 150 -4.21 -20.76 -30.11
N HIS A 151 -5.23 -20.01 -30.57
CA HIS A 151 -5.85 -20.24 -31.90
C HIS A 151 -6.21 -19.02 -32.77
N GLY A 152 -5.79 -17.79 -32.48
CA GLY A 152 -5.99 -16.67 -33.42
C GLY A 152 -5.63 -15.28 -32.86
N VAL A 153 -5.68 -14.24 -33.69
CA VAL A 153 -5.49 -12.85 -33.24
C VAL A 153 -6.80 -12.34 -32.62
N PRO A 154 -6.82 -11.83 -31.36
CA PRO A 154 -8.04 -11.35 -30.73
C PRO A 154 -8.62 -10.12 -31.45
N ASP A 155 -9.94 -9.93 -31.39
CA ASP A 155 -10.54 -8.70 -31.92
C ASP A 155 -10.23 -7.52 -30.98
N TRP A 156 -9.92 -6.36 -31.54
CA TRP A 156 -9.46 -5.22 -30.75
C TRP A 156 -10.45 -4.73 -29.68
N PRO A 157 -11.80 -4.82 -29.83
CA PRO A 157 -12.72 -4.47 -28.76
C PRO A 157 -12.60 -5.41 -27.55
N GLU A 158 -12.22 -6.67 -27.77
CA GLU A 158 -11.97 -7.62 -26.69
C GLU A 158 -10.69 -7.26 -25.94
N ILE A 159 -9.61 -7.00 -26.67
CA ILE A 159 -8.34 -6.51 -26.12
C ILE A 159 -8.61 -5.27 -25.27
N LEU A 160 -9.35 -4.30 -25.83
CA LEU A 160 -9.70 -3.08 -25.14
C LEU A 160 -10.52 -3.33 -23.86
N GLN A 161 -11.49 -4.24 -23.91
CA GLN A 161 -12.32 -4.58 -22.76
C GLN A 161 -11.50 -5.22 -21.63
N ILE A 162 -10.65 -6.20 -21.95
CA ILE A 162 -9.79 -6.87 -20.98
C ILE A 162 -8.83 -5.85 -20.35
N PHE A 163 -8.09 -5.11 -21.17
CA PHE A 163 -7.03 -4.26 -20.66
C PHE A 163 -7.53 -2.94 -20.06
N SER A 164 -8.72 -2.48 -20.41
CA SER A 164 -9.39 -1.40 -19.66
C SER A 164 -9.68 -1.85 -18.22
N ALA A 165 -10.20 -3.06 -18.04
CA ALA A 165 -10.52 -3.59 -16.70
C ALA A 165 -9.24 -3.92 -15.89
N VAL A 166 -8.17 -4.39 -16.55
CA VAL A 166 -6.85 -4.50 -15.92
C VAL A 166 -6.34 -3.13 -15.47
N CYS A 167 -6.47 -2.11 -16.31
CA CYS A 167 -6.07 -0.74 -15.98
C CYS A 167 -6.87 -0.18 -14.79
N ASP A 168 -8.16 -0.48 -14.68
CA ASP A 168 -8.99 -0.14 -13.52
C ASP A 168 -8.45 -0.76 -12.22
N GLY A 169 -8.04 -2.04 -12.27
CA GLY A 169 -7.40 -2.70 -11.14
C GLY A 169 -6.06 -2.07 -10.75
N LEU A 170 -5.21 -1.75 -11.73
CA LEU A 170 -3.91 -1.10 -11.47
C LEU A 170 -4.07 0.33 -10.92
N SER A 171 -5.01 1.12 -11.44
CA SER A 171 -5.35 2.44 -10.93
C SER A 171 -5.83 2.37 -9.47
N HIS A 172 -6.72 1.42 -9.15
CA HIS A 172 -7.17 1.20 -7.78
C HIS A 172 -6.01 0.88 -6.82
N ALA A 173 -5.07 0.03 -7.25
CA ALA A 173 -3.93 -0.34 -6.43
C ALA A 173 -2.95 0.84 -6.24
N ALA A 174 -2.67 1.59 -7.31
CA ALA A 174 -1.79 2.75 -7.25
C ALA A 174 -2.37 3.88 -6.40
N GLY A 175 -3.69 4.05 -6.34
CA GLY A 175 -4.36 4.96 -5.41
C GLY A 175 -4.14 4.63 -3.93
N LYS A 176 -3.60 3.44 -3.62
CA LYS A 176 -3.17 3.01 -2.28
C LYS A 176 -1.65 2.80 -2.20
N GLU A 177 -0.90 3.37 -3.14
CA GLU A 177 0.57 3.25 -3.25
C GLU A 177 1.06 1.80 -3.38
N ILE A 178 0.23 0.93 -3.95
CA ILE A 178 0.56 -0.47 -4.21
C ILE A 178 0.74 -0.65 -5.72
N TYR A 179 1.97 -0.97 -6.11
CA TYR A 179 2.34 -1.26 -7.49
C TYR A 179 2.46 -2.76 -7.69
N HIS A 180 2.18 -3.25 -8.90
CA HIS A 180 2.26 -4.66 -9.20
C HIS A 180 3.71 -5.13 -9.24
N GLY A 181 4.60 -4.40 -9.91
CA GLY A 181 6.06 -4.61 -9.94
C GLY A 181 6.54 -5.89 -10.63
N HIS A 182 5.61 -6.70 -11.16
CA HIS A 182 5.87 -7.94 -11.90
C HIS A 182 4.61 -8.33 -12.69
N LEU A 183 4.04 -7.38 -13.43
CA LEU A 183 2.86 -7.64 -14.23
C LEU A 183 3.25 -8.44 -15.47
N THR A 184 2.65 -9.62 -15.63
CA THR A 184 2.85 -10.53 -16.77
C THR A 184 1.50 -11.14 -17.16
N PRO A 185 1.36 -11.76 -18.34
CA PRO A 185 0.12 -12.44 -18.72
C PRO A 185 -0.25 -13.60 -17.78
N GLU A 186 0.72 -14.22 -17.11
CA GLU A 186 0.48 -15.24 -16.07
C GLU A 186 -0.27 -14.69 -14.85
N ASN A 187 -0.06 -13.39 -14.54
CA ASN A 187 -0.64 -12.71 -13.40
C ASN A 187 -1.97 -12.01 -13.73
N ILE A 188 -2.47 -12.13 -14.96
CA ILE A 188 -3.79 -11.68 -15.39
C ILE A 188 -4.66 -12.92 -15.60
N LEU A 189 -5.53 -13.21 -14.64
CA LEU A 189 -6.43 -14.36 -14.70
C LEU A 189 -7.75 -13.95 -15.34
N LEU A 190 -8.20 -14.67 -16.36
CA LEU A 190 -9.54 -14.52 -16.91
C LEU A 190 -10.45 -15.55 -16.25
N ASP A 191 -11.50 -15.10 -15.56
CA ASP A 191 -12.52 -16.00 -15.03
C ASP A 191 -13.43 -16.58 -16.13
N GLN A 192 -14.37 -17.46 -15.77
CA GLN A 192 -15.25 -18.12 -16.75
C GLN A 192 -16.09 -17.16 -17.61
N ASP A 193 -16.32 -15.94 -17.12
CA ASP A 193 -17.06 -14.90 -17.84
C ASP A 193 -16.12 -14.02 -18.70
N GLY A 194 -14.82 -14.32 -18.72
CA GLY A 194 -13.78 -13.57 -19.40
C GLY A 194 -13.41 -12.27 -18.69
N VAL A 195 -13.75 -12.11 -17.40
CA VAL A 195 -13.40 -10.92 -16.63
C VAL A 195 -11.96 -11.06 -16.10
N PRO A 196 -11.08 -10.08 -16.37
CA PRO A 196 -9.70 -10.15 -15.90
C PRO A 196 -9.59 -9.82 -14.42
N ARG A 197 -8.71 -10.54 -13.73
CA ARG A 197 -8.38 -10.39 -12.32
C ARG A 197 -6.88 -10.45 -12.13
N LEU A 198 -6.32 -9.40 -11.56
CA LEU A 198 -4.90 -9.28 -11.24
C LEU A 198 -4.57 -10.07 -9.97
N THR A 199 -3.46 -10.80 -9.98
CA THR A 199 -2.93 -11.53 -8.84
C THR A 199 -1.43 -11.27 -8.66
N ASP A 200 -0.85 -11.70 -7.54
CA ASP A 200 0.61 -11.68 -7.32
C ASP A 200 1.29 -10.29 -7.32
N PHE A 201 0.58 -9.28 -6.83
CA PHE A 201 1.14 -7.95 -6.56
C PHE A 201 2.39 -8.03 -5.67
N ALA A 202 3.51 -7.53 -6.20
CA ALA A 202 4.82 -7.46 -5.56
C ALA A 202 5.37 -8.80 -4.99
N VAL A 203 4.76 -9.94 -5.32
CA VAL A 203 5.17 -11.25 -4.78
C VAL A 203 6.57 -11.62 -5.26
N ALA A 204 6.85 -11.45 -6.55
CA ALA A 204 8.17 -11.75 -7.13
C ALA A 204 9.29 -10.92 -6.48
N LEU A 205 9.03 -9.63 -6.24
CA LEU A 205 9.96 -8.72 -5.56
C LEU A 205 10.16 -9.11 -4.09
N ALA A 206 9.10 -9.56 -3.43
CA ALA A 206 9.18 -10.06 -2.06
C ALA A 206 10.12 -11.27 -2.00
N ILE A 207 9.92 -12.28 -2.87
CA ILE A 207 10.71 -13.54 -2.85
C ILE A 207 12.12 -13.41 -3.40
N GLY A 208 12.54 -12.21 -3.82
CA GLY A 208 13.82 -12.01 -4.47
C GLY A 208 13.96 -12.89 -5.72
N LYS A 209 12.84 -13.17 -6.41
CA LYS A 209 12.87 -13.89 -7.68
C LYS A 209 13.70 -13.04 -8.63
N ASP A 210 14.73 -13.63 -9.22
CA ASP A 210 15.45 -12.94 -10.28
C ASP A 210 14.53 -12.86 -11.50
N ILE A 211 14.10 -11.64 -11.78
CA ILE A 211 13.16 -11.33 -12.84
C ILE A 211 13.83 -10.48 -13.93
N GLN A 212 15.14 -10.19 -13.81
CA GLN A 212 15.87 -9.28 -14.70
C GLN A 212 15.73 -9.61 -16.19
N ASP A 213 15.71 -10.90 -16.53
CA ASP A 213 15.59 -11.38 -17.91
C ASP A 213 14.13 -11.42 -18.42
N SER A 214 13.18 -10.92 -17.64
CA SER A 214 11.78 -10.88 -18.04
C SER A 214 11.54 -9.76 -19.07
N PRO A 215 10.99 -10.09 -20.26
CA PRO A 215 10.74 -9.09 -21.31
C PRO A 215 9.66 -8.07 -20.92
N TYR A 216 8.91 -8.35 -19.84
CA TYR A 216 7.85 -7.49 -19.31
C TYR A 216 8.39 -6.42 -18.34
N ILE A 217 9.62 -6.55 -17.86
CA ILE A 217 10.20 -5.58 -16.92
C ILE A 217 10.60 -4.30 -17.64
N CYS A 218 10.37 -3.16 -17.00
CA CYS A 218 10.78 -1.87 -17.54
C CYS A 218 12.31 -1.70 -17.56
N PRO A 219 12.90 -1.04 -18.58
CA PRO A 219 14.35 -0.89 -18.71
C PRO A 219 15.04 -0.18 -17.54
N GLU A 220 14.33 0.73 -16.88
CA GLU A 220 14.82 1.48 -15.72
C GLU A 220 14.74 0.69 -14.39
N PHE A 221 14.24 -0.55 -14.42
CA PHE A 221 14.17 -1.39 -13.24
C PHE A 221 15.56 -1.62 -12.65
N ILE A 222 15.71 -1.31 -11.37
CA ILE A 222 16.97 -1.51 -10.65
C ILE A 222 16.92 -2.90 -10.00
N PRO A 223 17.84 -3.82 -10.36
CA PRO A 223 17.94 -5.12 -9.71
C PRO A 223 18.03 -5.00 -8.19
N GLY A 224 17.25 -5.79 -7.46
CA GLY A 224 17.14 -5.72 -6.01
C GLY A 224 16.26 -4.59 -5.47
N SER A 225 15.67 -3.75 -6.34
CA SER A 225 14.59 -2.84 -5.92
C SER A 225 13.40 -3.65 -5.42
N ARG A 226 12.91 -3.32 -4.22
CA ARG A 226 11.72 -3.95 -3.62
C ARG A 226 10.44 -3.16 -3.90
N THR A 227 10.50 -2.15 -4.76
CA THR A 227 9.38 -1.27 -5.09
C THR A 227 9.18 -1.19 -6.60
N GLY A 228 7.93 -1.41 -7.02
CA GLY A 228 7.47 -1.07 -8.38
C GLY A 228 7.21 0.43 -8.51
N THR A 229 6.88 0.86 -9.73
CA THR A 229 6.45 2.24 -10.02
C THR A 229 5.27 2.21 -10.98
N VAL A 230 4.47 3.28 -11.00
CA VAL A 230 3.38 3.45 -11.99
C VAL A 230 3.90 3.33 -13.42
N SER A 231 5.00 4.01 -13.74
CA SER A 231 5.61 3.96 -15.07
C SER A 231 6.11 2.56 -15.44
N GLY A 232 6.63 1.81 -14.46
CA GLY A 232 7.07 0.42 -14.66
C GLY A 232 5.89 -0.50 -14.98
N ASP A 233 4.82 -0.44 -14.19
CA ASP A 233 3.60 -1.22 -14.42
C ASP A 233 2.92 -0.85 -15.75
N ILE A 234 2.95 0.43 -16.16
CA ILE A 234 2.46 0.89 -17.47
C ILE A 234 3.27 0.25 -18.61
N PHE A 235 4.59 0.17 -18.48
CA PHE A 235 5.43 -0.51 -19.47
C PHE A 235 5.07 -2.00 -19.56
N SER A 236 5.02 -2.70 -18.42
CA SER A 236 4.66 -4.12 -18.35
C SER A 236 3.28 -4.38 -18.95
N LEU A 237 2.30 -3.50 -18.65
CA LEU A 237 0.96 -3.56 -19.25
C LEU A 237 1.03 -3.40 -20.78
N GLY A 238 1.87 -2.50 -21.28
CA GLY A 238 2.08 -2.30 -22.72
C GLY A 238 2.62 -3.55 -23.40
N VAL A 239 3.57 -4.24 -22.76
CA VAL A 239 4.12 -5.51 -23.26
C VAL A 239 3.03 -6.59 -23.29
N CYS A 240 2.25 -6.73 -22.21
CA CYS A 240 1.13 -7.68 -22.15
C CYS A 240 0.07 -7.40 -23.23
N ILE A 241 -0.30 -6.14 -23.46
CA ILE A 241 -1.25 -5.75 -24.51
C ILE A 241 -0.68 -6.12 -25.88
N TYR A 242 0.57 -5.73 -26.15
CA TYR A 242 1.21 -5.97 -27.44
C TYR A 242 1.29 -7.45 -27.77
N GLU A 243 1.77 -8.27 -26.83
CA GLU A 243 1.87 -9.71 -27.02
C GLU A 243 0.50 -10.35 -27.20
N TYR A 244 -0.49 -10.00 -26.37
CA TYR A 244 -1.84 -10.53 -26.53
C TYR A 244 -2.47 -10.13 -27.87
N ALA A 245 -2.22 -8.91 -28.33
CA ALA A 245 -2.76 -8.37 -29.59
C ALA A 245 -2.09 -8.93 -30.84
N THR A 246 -0.81 -9.33 -30.77
CA THR A 246 -0.02 -9.69 -31.95
C THR A 246 0.44 -11.15 -31.97
N GLY A 247 0.37 -11.82 -30.81
CA GLY A 247 0.93 -13.16 -30.60
C GLY A 247 2.45 -13.19 -30.45
N VAL A 248 3.14 -12.04 -30.48
CA VAL A 248 4.59 -11.94 -30.37
C VAL A 248 5.01 -10.83 -29.42
N LEU A 249 6.15 -11.00 -28.75
CA LEU A 249 6.72 -9.94 -27.91
C LEU A 249 7.13 -8.71 -28.75
N PRO A 250 7.13 -7.48 -28.18
CA PRO A 250 7.57 -6.26 -28.86
C PRO A 250 8.98 -6.35 -29.48
N CYS A 251 9.87 -7.10 -28.84
CA CYS A 251 11.24 -7.31 -29.32
C CYS A 251 11.34 -8.33 -30.48
N ALA A 252 10.33 -9.18 -30.69
CA ALA A 252 10.36 -10.29 -31.66
C ALA A 252 11.67 -11.11 -31.60
N GLY A 253 12.16 -11.42 -30.39
CA GLY A 253 13.40 -12.16 -30.17
C GLY A 253 14.69 -11.33 -30.26
N ARG A 254 14.60 -10.02 -30.56
CA ARG A 254 15.74 -9.09 -30.62
C ARG A 254 15.76 -8.14 -29.43
N GLU A 255 15.80 -8.70 -28.23
CA GLU A 255 15.67 -7.91 -26.99
C GLU A 255 16.78 -6.86 -26.84
N ALA A 256 18.04 -7.20 -27.09
CA ALA A 256 19.15 -6.25 -27.00
C ALA A 256 18.96 -5.02 -27.90
N ALA A 257 18.51 -5.22 -29.15
CA ALA A 257 18.26 -4.14 -30.09
C ALA A 257 17.08 -3.26 -29.65
N TRP A 258 16.00 -3.87 -29.12
CA TRP A 258 14.87 -3.11 -28.59
C TRP A 258 15.27 -2.29 -27.35
N ARG A 259 15.96 -2.92 -26.39
CA ARG A 259 16.42 -2.28 -25.15
C ARG A 259 17.49 -1.21 -25.39
N GLY A 260 18.29 -1.37 -26.44
CA GLY A 260 19.27 -0.36 -26.89
C GLY A 260 18.67 0.80 -27.68
N GLY A 261 17.37 0.75 -27.99
CA GLY A 261 16.69 1.78 -28.80
C GLY A 261 16.96 1.69 -30.30
N GLU A 262 17.62 0.62 -30.76
CA GLU A 262 17.93 0.35 -32.18
C GLU A 262 16.72 -0.20 -32.95
N MET A 263 15.71 -0.69 -32.22
CA MET A 263 14.48 -1.26 -32.74
C MET A 263 13.27 -0.64 -32.05
N VAL A 264 12.26 -0.29 -32.85
CA VAL A 264 10.94 0.12 -32.36
C VAL A 264 9.93 -0.99 -32.68
N PRO A 265 9.04 -1.35 -31.75
CA PRO A 265 7.97 -2.32 -32.01
C PRO A 265 7.07 -1.85 -33.17
N ALA A 266 6.59 -2.79 -33.98
CA ALA A 266 5.72 -2.45 -35.09
C ALA A 266 4.32 -2.04 -34.59
N PRO A 267 3.61 -1.12 -35.26
CA PRO A 267 2.23 -0.78 -34.88
C PRO A 267 1.32 -2.01 -34.89
N LEU A 268 0.39 -2.10 -33.93
CA LEU A 268 -0.59 -3.18 -33.82
C LEU A 268 -1.44 -3.29 -35.10
N SER A 269 -1.68 -2.17 -35.78
CA SER A 269 -2.39 -2.11 -37.06
C SER A 269 -1.71 -2.91 -38.18
N THR A 270 -0.42 -3.23 -38.06
CA THR A 270 0.33 -4.08 -39.00
C THR A 270 -0.12 -5.55 -38.91
N PHE A 271 -0.51 -5.99 -37.71
CA PHE A 271 -0.97 -7.36 -37.45
C PHE A 271 -2.49 -7.48 -37.60
N ASN A 272 -3.22 -6.45 -37.17
CA ASN A 272 -4.66 -6.36 -37.31
C ASN A 272 -5.06 -4.95 -37.77
N PRO A 273 -5.30 -4.74 -39.08
CA PRO A 273 -5.69 -3.44 -39.63
C PRO A 273 -7.00 -2.87 -39.04
N GLY A 274 -7.80 -3.71 -38.37
CA GLY A 274 -9.00 -3.27 -37.66
C GLY A 274 -8.71 -2.52 -36.36
N VAL A 275 -7.48 -2.58 -35.83
CA VAL A 275 -7.07 -1.87 -34.62
C VAL A 275 -7.03 -0.36 -34.89
N PRO A 276 -7.77 0.48 -34.13
CA PRO A 276 -7.71 1.92 -34.29
C PRO A 276 -6.30 2.45 -34.08
N LYS A 277 -5.85 3.36 -34.96
CA LYS A 277 -4.52 4.00 -34.87
C LYS A 277 -4.25 4.57 -33.48
N LEU A 278 -5.24 5.24 -32.89
CA LEU A 278 -5.15 5.81 -31.55
C LEU A 278 -4.84 4.75 -30.47
N PHE A 279 -5.38 3.54 -30.58
CA PHE A 279 -5.07 2.45 -29.65
C PHE A 279 -3.66 1.92 -29.88
N SER A 280 -3.28 1.73 -31.14
CA SER A 280 -1.92 1.31 -31.49
C SER A 280 -0.86 2.31 -30.99
N ASP A 281 -1.08 3.61 -31.21
CA ASP A 281 -0.18 4.67 -30.77
C ASP A 281 -0.06 4.71 -29.24
N LEU A 282 -1.16 4.50 -28.52
CA LEU A 282 -1.15 4.41 -27.05
C LEU A 282 -0.29 3.25 -26.56
N VAL A 283 -0.47 2.05 -27.12
CA VAL A 283 0.31 0.86 -26.74
C VAL A 283 1.79 1.09 -27.03
N LEU A 284 2.13 1.65 -28.19
CA LEU A 284 3.52 2.01 -28.51
C LEU A 284 4.07 3.07 -27.54
N GLN A 285 3.26 4.03 -27.11
CA GLN A 285 3.67 5.03 -26.11
C GLN A 285 3.96 4.38 -24.74
N MET A 286 3.21 3.36 -24.34
CA MET A 286 3.47 2.62 -23.10
C MET A 286 4.82 1.89 -23.14
N LEU A 287 5.31 1.55 -24.34
CA LEU A 287 6.56 0.82 -24.58
C LEU A 287 7.81 1.71 -24.73
N TYR A 288 7.70 3.04 -24.55
CA TYR A 288 8.88 3.91 -24.56
C TYR A 288 9.90 3.49 -23.51
N LEU A 289 11.18 3.46 -23.87
CA LEU A 289 12.25 3.08 -22.93
C LEU A 289 12.42 4.13 -21.83
N THR A 290 12.19 5.41 -22.13
CA THR A 290 12.23 6.50 -21.15
C THR A 290 10.90 6.64 -20.40
N PRO A 291 10.89 6.54 -19.05
CA PRO A 291 9.68 6.65 -18.23
C PRO A 291 8.83 7.88 -18.51
N ALA A 292 9.45 9.06 -18.65
CA ALA A 292 8.77 10.34 -18.84
C ALA A 292 8.02 10.46 -20.18
N GLN A 293 8.28 9.57 -21.15
CA GLN A 293 7.60 9.55 -22.45
C GLN A 293 6.35 8.67 -22.46
N ARG A 294 6.19 7.81 -21.45
CA ARG A 294 5.02 6.94 -21.28
C ARG A 294 3.81 7.77 -20.81
N PRO A 295 2.58 7.23 -20.90
CA PRO A 295 1.43 7.86 -20.27
C PRO A 295 1.71 8.16 -18.80
N ALA A 296 1.42 9.38 -18.35
CA ALA A 296 1.76 9.82 -17.00
C ALA A 296 0.99 9.07 -15.90
N SER A 297 -0.18 8.50 -16.23
CA SER A 297 -1.04 7.81 -15.28
C SER A 297 -2.00 6.82 -15.95
N TYR A 298 -2.59 5.93 -15.14
CA TYR A 298 -3.62 4.99 -15.60
C TYR A 298 -4.88 5.69 -16.13
N GLU A 299 -5.24 6.83 -15.55
CA GLU A 299 -6.39 7.64 -15.96
C GLU A 299 -6.22 8.16 -17.40
N THR A 300 -4.99 8.46 -17.80
CA THR A 300 -4.69 8.85 -19.19
C THR A 300 -5.02 7.70 -20.14
N ILE A 301 -4.61 6.48 -19.82
CA ILE A 301 -4.88 5.26 -20.59
C ILE A 301 -6.39 5.00 -20.64
N GLN A 302 -7.07 5.01 -19.49
CA GLN A 302 -8.52 4.82 -19.37
C GLN A 302 -9.32 5.83 -20.20
N SER A 303 -8.89 7.10 -20.23
CA SER A 303 -9.56 8.14 -21.02
C SER A 303 -9.56 7.83 -22.51
N VAL A 304 -8.45 7.29 -23.03
CA VAL A 304 -8.31 6.86 -24.42
C VAL A 304 -9.16 5.62 -24.67
N CYS A 305 -9.13 4.63 -23.76
CA CYS A 305 -9.94 3.43 -23.87
C CYS A 305 -11.44 3.73 -23.88
N LYS A 306 -11.90 4.67 -23.05
CA LYS A 306 -13.30 5.12 -23.00
C LYS A 306 -13.72 5.80 -24.30
N ARG A 307 -12.88 6.65 -24.88
CA ARG A 307 -13.15 7.29 -26.18
C ARG A 307 -13.32 6.26 -27.29
N LEU A 308 -12.45 5.24 -27.33
CA LEU A 308 -12.51 4.16 -28.31
C LEU A 308 -13.75 3.27 -28.12
N SER A 309 -14.13 3.00 -26.87
CA SER A 309 -15.31 2.19 -26.52
C SER A 309 -16.65 2.83 -26.93
N LEU A 310 -16.69 4.15 -27.05
CA LEU A 310 -17.87 4.91 -27.48
C LEU A 310 -17.99 5.04 -29.01
N SER A 311 -17.02 4.52 -29.79
CA SER A 311 -17.07 4.61 -31.25
C SER A 311 -18.18 3.73 -31.87
N PRO A 312 -18.80 4.16 -32.98
CA PRO A 312 -19.82 3.36 -33.70
C PRO A 312 -19.29 2.00 -34.17
N GLU A 313 -18.01 1.96 -34.58
CA GLU A 313 -17.31 0.76 -35.05
C GLU A 313 -17.14 -0.28 -33.92
N ALA A 314 -16.72 0.16 -32.72
CA ALA A 314 -16.68 -0.70 -31.54
C ALA A 314 -18.09 -1.24 -31.22
N THR A 315 -19.10 -0.39 -31.28
CA THR A 315 -20.48 -0.74 -30.94
C THR A 315 -21.09 -1.76 -31.90
N GLN A 316 -20.82 -1.64 -33.21
CA GLN A 316 -21.27 -2.60 -34.22
C GLN A 316 -20.54 -3.95 -34.13
N ARG A 317 -19.21 -3.96 -33.91
CA ARG A 317 -18.45 -5.21 -33.71
C ARG A 317 -18.81 -5.91 -32.42
N ARG A 318 -19.03 -5.17 -31.33
CA ARG A 318 -19.44 -5.71 -30.02
C ARG A 318 -20.82 -6.40 -30.08
N LYS A 319 -21.73 -5.92 -30.94
CA LYS A 319 -23.02 -6.61 -31.21
C LYS A 319 -22.85 -7.93 -31.98
N LYS A 320 -21.87 -8.03 -32.90
CA LYS A 320 -21.54 -9.28 -33.61
C LYS A 320 -20.79 -10.28 -32.73
N GLY A 321 -19.87 -9.82 -31.87
CA GLY A 321 -19.08 -10.65 -30.96
C GLY A 321 -19.83 -11.17 -29.73
N ARG A 322 -20.92 -10.51 -29.30
CA ARG A 322 -21.72 -10.93 -28.12
C ARG A 322 -22.39 -12.30 -28.27
N ALA A 323 -22.55 -12.81 -29.50
CA ALA A 323 -23.05 -14.16 -29.76
C ALA A 323 -22.02 -15.27 -29.48
N GLY A 324 -20.74 -14.92 -29.29
CA GLY A 324 -19.64 -15.84 -29.06
C GLY A 324 -18.63 -15.27 -28.07
N GLY A 325 -19.08 -14.78 -26.91
CA GLY A 325 -18.16 -14.38 -25.83
C GLY A 325 -17.14 -15.50 -25.54
N LEU A 326 -15.94 -15.11 -25.10
CA LEU A 326 -14.82 -16.02 -24.87
C LEU A 326 -15.22 -17.10 -23.86
N LYS A 327 -15.78 -18.21 -24.34
CA LYS A 327 -16.12 -19.36 -23.51
C LYS A 327 -14.82 -20.06 -23.19
N ILE A 328 -14.21 -19.65 -22.09
CA ILE A 328 -13.04 -20.33 -21.56
C ILE A 328 -13.47 -21.74 -21.19
N LYS A 329 -12.98 -22.72 -21.95
CA LYS A 329 -13.21 -24.13 -21.64
C LYS A 329 -12.64 -24.37 -20.26
N ARG A 330 -13.43 -24.99 -19.40
CA ARG A 330 -12.93 -25.58 -18.16
C ARG A 330 -11.68 -26.39 -18.52
N PRO A 331 -10.48 -26.12 -17.98
CA PRO A 331 -9.54 -27.22 -17.79
C PRO A 331 -10.32 -28.30 -17.03
N ALA A 332 -10.06 -29.58 -17.30
CA ALA A 332 -10.77 -30.69 -16.67
C ALA A 332 -10.47 -30.71 -15.16
N ALA A 333 -11.05 -29.78 -14.41
CA ALA A 333 -10.84 -29.63 -12.99
C ALA A 333 -11.45 -30.86 -12.33
N HIS A 334 -10.65 -31.54 -11.51
CA HIS A 334 -11.16 -32.54 -10.60
C HIS A 334 -12.25 -31.86 -9.75
N ARG A 335 -13.49 -32.34 -9.87
CA ARG A 335 -14.63 -31.80 -9.11
C ARG A 335 -14.26 -31.76 -7.62
N PRO A 336 -14.55 -30.65 -6.92
CA PRO A 336 -14.15 -30.48 -5.52
C PRO A 336 -14.68 -31.63 -4.67
N VAL A 337 -13.82 -32.11 -3.77
CA VAL A 337 -14.06 -33.25 -2.92
C VAL A 337 -14.77 -32.75 -1.66
N ARG A 338 -15.89 -33.39 -1.27
CA ARG A 338 -16.67 -32.94 -0.09
C ARG A 338 -16.24 -33.71 1.16
N LEU A 339 -15.87 -33.01 2.23
CA LEU A 339 -15.59 -33.65 3.51
C LEU A 339 -16.84 -34.32 4.09
N VAL A 340 -16.66 -35.53 4.63
CA VAL A 340 -17.67 -36.19 5.44
C VAL A 340 -17.63 -35.53 6.81
N ARG A 341 -18.56 -34.60 7.06
CA ARG A 341 -18.73 -34.04 8.41
C ARG A 341 -19.01 -35.20 9.38
N PRO A 342 -18.30 -35.32 10.50
CA PRO A 342 -18.69 -36.27 11.53
C PRO A 342 -20.14 -35.95 11.91
N ALA A 343 -20.98 -36.99 12.02
CA ALA A 343 -22.33 -36.81 12.55
C ALA A 343 -22.16 -36.13 13.92
N ARG A 344 -22.78 -34.95 14.12
CA ARG A 344 -22.85 -34.34 15.45
C ARG A 344 -23.43 -35.41 16.37
N SER A 345 -22.61 -35.93 17.29
CA SER A 345 -23.07 -36.95 18.22
C SER A 345 -24.25 -36.37 18.98
N SER A 346 -25.34 -37.14 19.02
CA SER A 346 -26.58 -36.78 19.71
C SER A 346 -26.37 -36.48 21.20
N GLY A 347 -25.20 -36.81 21.76
CA GLY A 347 -24.77 -36.46 23.12
C GLY A 347 -24.59 -34.96 23.38
N GLY A 348 -24.26 -34.15 22.35
CA GLY A 348 -24.12 -32.70 22.51
C GLY A 348 -25.42 -31.98 22.87
N LYS A 349 -26.59 -32.54 22.50
CA LYS A 349 -27.89 -32.00 22.92
C LYS A 349 -28.14 -32.25 24.40
N VAL A 350 -27.76 -33.41 24.92
CA VAL A 350 -27.92 -33.74 26.35
C VAL A 350 -27.00 -32.88 27.20
N ILE A 351 -25.75 -32.69 26.78
CA ILE A 351 -24.79 -31.81 27.47
C ILE A 351 -25.27 -30.35 27.41
N ASN A 352 -25.75 -29.87 26.26
CA ASN A 352 -26.29 -28.51 26.18
C ASN A 352 -27.57 -28.33 27.01
N ILE A 353 -28.46 -29.33 27.05
CA ILE A 353 -29.65 -29.30 27.92
C ILE A 353 -29.23 -29.33 29.39
N MET A 354 -28.24 -30.14 29.76
CA MET A 354 -27.65 -30.17 31.11
C MET A 354 -27.01 -28.83 31.48
N ILE A 355 -26.27 -28.20 30.57
CA ILE A 355 -25.67 -26.88 30.78
C ILE A 355 -26.77 -25.83 30.91
N ILE A 356 -27.81 -25.85 30.08
CA ILE A 356 -28.96 -24.93 30.19
C ILE A 356 -29.70 -25.15 31.51
N LEU A 357 -29.91 -26.40 31.93
CA LEU A 357 -30.53 -26.74 33.22
C LEU A 357 -29.65 -26.32 34.40
N LEU A 358 -28.33 -26.46 34.31
CA LEU A 358 -27.38 -25.98 35.31
C LEU A 358 -27.34 -24.46 35.37
N ILE A 359 -27.42 -23.76 34.23
CA ILE A 359 -27.51 -22.30 34.16
C ILE A 359 -28.84 -21.82 34.75
N LEU A 360 -29.96 -22.50 34.44
CA LEU A 360 -31.27 -22.19 35.02
C LEU A 360 -31.30 -22.46 36.52
N LEU A 361 -30.71 -23.57 36.97
CA LEU A 361 -30.58 -23.90 38.39
C LEU A 361 -29.69 -22.89 39.11
N ALA A 362 -28.58 -22.47 38.49
CA ALA A 362 -27.70 -21.43 39.00
C ALA A 362 -28.40 -20.06 39.05
N LEU A 363 -29.24 -19.72 38.06
CA LEU A 363 -30.08 -18.52 38.05
C LEU A 363 -31.12 -18.56 39.17
N VAL A 364 -31.78 -19.70 39.38
CA VAL A 364 -32.74 -19.89 40.49
C VAL A 364 -32.01 -19.78 41.83
N LEU A 365 -30.84 -20.40 41.98
CA LEU A 365 -29.99 -20.26 43.16
C LEU A 365 -29.54 -18.80 43.36
N LEU A 366 -29.16 -18.08 42.31
CA LEU A 366 -28.79 -16.66 42.36
C LEU A 366 -29.98 -15.79 42.75
N VAL A 367 -31.19 -16.10 42.30
CA VAL A 367 -32.41 -15.40 42.72
C VAL A 367 -32.72 -15.70 44.18
N LEU A 368 -32.57 -16.94 44.65
CA LEU A 368 -32.80 -17.32 46.04
C LEU A 368 -31.73 -16.74 47.00
N ILE A 369 -30.45 -16.77 46.58
CA ILE A 369 -29.34 -16.13 47.29
C ILE A 369 -29.52 -14.62 47.27
N GLY A 370 -29.94 -14.05 46.13
CA GLY A 370 -30.28 -12.65 45.95
C GLY A 370 -31.41 -12.21 46.87
N GLN A 371 -32.51 -12.97 46.97
CA GLN A 371 -33.60 -12.70 47.91
C GLN A 371 -33.15 -12.78 49.38
N LYS A 372 -32.19 -13.66 49.70
CA LYS A 372 -31.61 -13.76 51.05
C LYS A 372 -30.60 -12.65 51.37
N HIS A 373 -29.90 -12.12 50.35
CA HIS A 373 -28.93 -11.03 50.51
C HIS A 373 -29.51 -9.63 50.31
N TYR A 374 -30.63 -9.45 49.60
CA TYR A 374 -31.30 -8.16 49.41
C TYR A 374 -32.07 -7.65 50.63
N GLY A 375 -32.14 -8.43 51.72
CA GLY A 375 -32.53 -7.95 53.05
C GLY A 375 -31.41 -7.22 53.81
N SER A 376 -30.19 -7.16 53.25
CA SER A 376 -29.05 -6.45 53.82
C SER A 376 -28.52 -5.47 52.77
N LYS A 377 -28.70 -4.17 53.03
CA LYS A 377 -28.45 -3.05 52.10
C LYS A 377 -26.98 -2.76 51.77
N THR A 378 -26.09 -3.73 51.82
CA THR A 378 -24.68 -3.53 51.45
C THR A 378 -24.05 -4.83 50.96
N LEU A 379 -23.79 -4.94 49.66
CA LEU A 379 -22.86 -5.94 49.11
C LEU A 379 -21.87 -5.25 48.16
N GLY A 380 -20.58 -5.35 48.50
CA GLY A 380 -19.48 -5.15 47.55
C GLY A 380 -18.85 -3.76 47.46
N GLY A 381 -19.26 -2.78 48.27
CA GLY A 381 -18.58 -1.48 48.33
C GLY A 381 -18.61 -0.64 47.05
N VAL A 382 -19.39 -1.05 46.05
CA VAL A 382 -19.62 -0.29 44.83
C VAL A 382 -21.10 -0.01 44.74
N ASP A 383 -21.44 1.26 44.93
CA ASP A 383 -22.78 1.78 44.75
C ASP A 383 -23.11 1.76 43.24
N LEU A 384 -24.00 0.86 42.85
CA LEU A 384 -24.45 0.71 41.46
C LEU A 384 -25.20 1.96 40.97
N GLN A 385 -25.73 2.80 41.88
CA GLN A 385 -26.22 4.13 41.49
C GLN A 385 -25.05 5.06 41.17
N ALA A 386 -23.98 5.07 41.96
CA ALA A 386 -22.80 5.89 41.72
C ALA A 386 -22.07 5.56 40.40
N GLU A 387 -22.04 4.29 39.99
CA GLU A 387 -21.42 3.90 38.70
C GLU A 387 -22.33 4.25 37.50
N SER A 388 -23.65 4.17 37.68
CA SER A 388 -24.62 4.63 36.68
C SER A 388 -24.61 6.17 36.55
N GLU A 389 -24.46 6.88 37.67
CA GLU A 389 -24.33 8.33 37.74
C GLU A 389 -22.97 8.78 37.19
N ALA A 390 -21.89 8.03 37.43
CA ALA A 390 -20.58 8.31 36.83
C ALA A 390 -20.58 8.09 35.32
N ARG A 391 -21.23 7.04 34.81
CA ARG A 391 -21.39 6.83 33.36
C ARG A 391 -22.29 7.89 32.73
N ALA A 392 -23.38 8.27 33.39
CA ALA A 392 -24.24 9.35 32.94
C ALA A 392 -23.45 10.67 32.90
N LYS A 393 -22.65 10.97 33.93
CA LYS A 393 -21.75 12.13 33.96
C LYS A 393 -20.72 12.12 32.85
N VAL A 394 -20.08 10.98 32.56
CA VAL A 394 -19.08 10.88 31.49
C VAL A 394 -19.74 11.04 30.12
N LEU A 395 -20.95 10.52 29.94
CA LEU A 395 -21.69 10.72 28.69
C LEU A 395 -22.11 12.18 28.53
N GLU A 396 -22.59 12.80 29.62
CA GLU A 396 -23.00 14.20 29.68
C GLU A 396 -21.81 15.16 29.52
N GLU A 397 -20.64 14.84 30.09
CA GLU A 397 -19.35 15.53 29.86
C GLU A 397 -18.88 15.35 28.41
N SER A 398 -19.00 14.16 27.82
CA SER A 398 -18.63 13.95 26.42
C SER A 398 -19.58 14.65 25.45
N GLU A 399 -20.87 14.72 25.76
CA GLU A 399 -21.86 15.46 24.99
C GLU A 399 -21.69 16.97 25.18
N ALA A 400 -21.26 17.42 26.36
CA ALA A 400 -20.87 18.80 26.63
C ALA A 400 -19.59 19.17 25.87
N GLU A 401 -18.56 18.33 25.86
CA GLU A 401 -17.34 18.51 25.06
C GLU A 401 -17.64 18.51 23.56
N LEU A 402 -18.53 17.63 23.08
CA LEU A 402 -18.97 17.63 21.68
C LEU A 402 -19.77 18.89 21.33
N ARG A 403 -20.63 19.37 22.23
CA ARG A 403 -21.34 20.65 22.06
C ARG A 403 -20.40 21.84 22.12
N GLU A 404 -19.37 21.81 22.98
CA GLU A 404 -18.34 22.83 23.05
C GLU A 404 -17.48 22.81 21.79
N LEU A 405 -17.11 21.64 21.27
CA LEU A 405 -16.46 21.47 19.97
C LEU A 405 -17.33 21.92 18.79
N ASP A 406 -18.64 21.68 18.84
CA ASP A 406 -19.56 22.14 17.79
C ASP A 406 -19.86 23.65 17.91
N LEU A 407 -19.82 24.22 19.12
CA LEU A 407 -19.84 25.67 19.35
C LEU A 407 -18.54 26.32 18.88
N LEU A 408 -17.37 25.72 19.15
CA LEU A 408 -16.06 26.12 18.65
C LEU A 408 -15.99 25.99 17.12
N ARG A 409 -16.58 24.94 16.53
CA ARG A 409 -16.74 24.80 15.07
C ARG A 409 -17.71 25.80 14.48
N ALA A 410 -18.76 26.20 15.23
CA ALA A 410 -19.69 27.25 14.81
C ALA A 410 -19.07 28.65 14.96
N GLU A 411 -18.16 28.85 15.91
CA GLU A 411 -17.34 30.06 16.06
C GLU A 411 -16.21 30.12 15.01
N GLU A 412 -15.57 29.01 14.69
CA GLU A 412 -14.62 28.89 13.57
C GLU A 412 -15.32 29.04 12.21
N ALA A 413 -16.53 28.50 12.06
CA ALA A 413 -17.37 28.68 10.86
C ALA A 413 -17.95 30.10 10.75
N LYS A 414 -18.02 30.86 11.86
CA LYS A 414 -18.29 32.30 11.86
C LYS A 414 -17.10 33.15 11.40
N GLY A 415 -15.95 32.55 11.12
CA GLY A 415 -14.83 33.24 10.49
C GLY A 415 -14.28 34.38 11.35
N GLN A 416 -13.53 34.03 12.40
CA GLN A 416 -12.58 34.96 13.03
C GLN A 416 -11.21 34.29 13.20
N PHE A 417 -10.54 33.99 12.08
CA PHE A 417 -9.30 34.74 11.89
C PHE A 417 -9.75 36.07 11.28
N PRO A 418 -9.32 37.23 11.81
CA PRO A 418 -9.75 38.51 11.26
C PRO A 418 -9.23 38.60 9.82
N ALA A 419 -10.10 38.29 8.87
CA ALA A 419 -9.84 38.55 7.47
C ALA A 419 -10.22 40.01 7.22
N THR A 420 -9.23 40.72 6.67
CA THR A 420 -9.30 42.03 6.03
C THR A 420 -9.66 43.18 6.97
N ASP A 421 -8.63 43.95 7.36
CA ASP A 421 -8.72 45.24 8.07
C ASP A 421 -9.13 45.19 9.55
N ASN A 422 -8.61 44.24 10.34
CA ASN A 422 -8.63 44.38 11.80
C ASN A 422 -7.44 45.24 12.27
N PRO A 423 -7.64 46.48 12.76
CA PRO A 423 -6.56 47.39 13.18
C PRO A 423 -5.77 46.91 14.42
N GLU A 424 -6.17 45.82 15.07
CA GLU A 424 -5.49 45.27 16.26
C GLU A 424 -4.45 44.19 15.96
N PHE A 425 -4.31 43.73 14.71
CA PHE A 425 -3.34 42.70 14.39
C PHE A 425 -1.93 43.29 14.28
N LYS A 426 -1.19 43.30 15.40
CA LYS A 426 0.22 43.70 15.44
C LYS A 426 1.10 42.46 15.20
N PRO A 427 1.84 42.39 14.08
CA PRO A 427 2.84 41.35 13.88
C PRO A 427 3.92 41.45 14.96
N CYS A 428 4.53 40.32 15.34
CA CYS A 428 5.66 40.30 16.27
C CYS A 428 6.79 41.19 15.72
N GLN A 429 6.98 42.38 16.29
CA GLN A 429 8.07 43.28 15.96
C GLN A 429 9.12 43.17 17.05
N LEU A 430 10.02 42.21 16.89
CA LEU A 430 11.24 42.13 17.68
C LEU A 430 12.30 43.03 17.06
N ASP A 431 12.98 43.78 17.91
CA ASP A 431 14.13 44.59 17.58
C ASP A 431 15.34 43.72 17.19
N GLU A 432 16.23 44.30 16.38
CA GLU A 432 17.33 43.58 15.71
C GLU A 432 18.26 42.89 16.72
N ALA A 433 18.46 43.49 17.89
CA ALA A 433 19.23 42.91 18.99
C ALA A 433 18.61 41.62 19.55
N MET A 434 17.28 41.56 19.67
CA MET A 434 16.57 40.36 20.13
C MET A 434 16.61 39.27 19.06
N LEU A 435 16.39 39.63 17.79
CA LEU A 435 16.51 38.70 16.67
C LEU A 435 17.93 38.12 16.57
N ALA A 436 18.96 38.92 16.81
CA ALA A 436 20.35 38.48 16.85
C ALA A 436 20.62 37.46 17.97
N ALA A 437 19.95 37.61 19.12
CA ALA A 437 20.07 36.76 20.30
C ALA A 437 19.38 35.38 20.18
N ARG A 438 18.65 35.10 19.08
CA ARG A 438 18.04 33.78 18.84
C ARG A 438 19.09 32.65 18.87
N PRO A 439 18.92 31.61 19.71
CA PRO A 439 19.79 30.43 19.70
C PRO A 439 19.73 29.69 18.35
N ARG A 440 20.89 29.37 17.78
CA ARG A 440 21.01 28.73 16.46
C ARG A 440 21.87 27.47 16.57
N PRO A 441 21.31 26.34 17.04
CA PRO A 441 22.06 25.10 17.18
C PRO A 441 22.61 24.65 15.82
N GLU A 442 23.86 24.21 15.79
CA GLU A 442 24.54 23.83 14.55
C GLU A 442 23.94 22.57 13.93
N ASP A 443 23.46 21.66 14.76
CA ASP A 443 22.82 20.40 14.38
C ASP A 443 21.31 20.52 14.20
N PHE A 444 20.75 21.73 14.27
CA PHE A 444 19.33 22.05 14.11
C PHE A 444 18.41 21.38 15.15
N ASP A 445 18.97 20.89 16.27
CA ASP A 445 18.19 20.30 17.37
C ASP A 445 17.99 21.31 18.51
N PHE A 446 16.86 22.01 18.47
CA PHE A 446 16.50 23.03 19.47
C PHE A 446 16.23 22.46 20.87
N ARG A 447 16.05 21.13 21.02
CA ARG A 447 15.89 20.52 22.34
C ARG A 447 17.19 20.54 23.14
N ARG A 448 18.34 20.57 22.45
CA ARG A 448 19.68 20.59 23.07
C ARG A 448 20.07 21.98 23.60
N VAL A 449 19.46 23.04 23.07
CA VAL A 449 19.70 24.45 23.48
C VAL A 449 18.58 25.01 24.37
N ARG A 450 17.91 24.15 25.16
CA ARG A 450 16.77 24.55 26.01
C ARG A 450 17.10 25.66 27.00
N GLU A 451 18.29 25.65 27.59
CA GLU A 451 18.70 26.68 28.56
C GLU A 451 19.01 28.01 27.86
N GLU A 452 19.62 28.00 26.67
CA GLU A 452 19.80 29.21 25.85
C GLU A 452 18.46 29.80 25.42
N LEU A 453 17.49 28.94 25.05
CA LEU A 453 16.13 29.36 24.70
C LEU A 453 15.40 29.98 25.90
N LYS A 454 15.60 29.46 27.12
CA LYS A 454 15.07 30.09 28.35
C LYS A 454 15.69 31.47 28.58
N GLY A 455 17.01 31.59 28.40
CA GLY A 455 17.72 32.87 28.50
C GLY A 455 17.22 33.89 27.47
N TYR A 456 17.06 33.45 26.23
CA TYR A 456 16.47 34.25 25.14
C TYR A 456 15.05 34.71 25.47
N MET A 457 14.17 33.81 25.94
CA MET A 457 12.79 34.13 26.30
C MET A 457 12.67 35.15 27.44
N ALA A 458 13.71 35.33 28.26
CA ALA A 458 13.74 36.35 29.30
C ALA A 458 13.95 37.77 28.73
N LEU A 459 14.53 37.88 27.52
CA LEU A 459 14.76 39.16 26.83
C LEU A 459 13.53 39.65 26.05
N ILE A 460 12.57 38.75 25.78
CA ILE A 460 11.39 39.04 24.96
C ILE A 460 10.32 39.81 25.75
N PRO A 461 9.71 40.88 25.21
CA PRO A 461 8.61 41.60 25.83
C PRO A 461 7.39 40.70 26.09
N GLU A 462 6.67 40.90 27.19
CA GLU A 462 5.54 40.05 27.60
C GLU A 462 4.46 39.91 26.51
N GLU A 463 4.20 40.98 25.77
CA GLU A 463 3.27 41.05 24.63
C GLU A 463 3.66 40.14 23.45
N SER A 464 4.95 39.86 23.28
CA SER A 464 5.49 39.03 22.19
C SER A 464 5.88 37.63 22.65
N LYS A 465 5.88 37.36 23.97
CA LYS A 465 6.34 36.08 24.53
C LYS A 465 5.49 34.90 24.06
N GLU A 466 4.17 35.04 23.95
CA GLU A 466 3.32 33.91 23.57
C GLU A 466 3.54 33.50 22.11
N GLN A 467 3.61 34.48 21.21
CA GLN A 467 3.92 34.24 19.79
C GLN A 467 5.31 33.60 19.63
N GLU A 468 6.30 34.07 20.38
CA GLU A 468 7.65 33.52 20.30
C GLU A 468 7.77 32.13 20.95
N ARG A 469 6.97 31.82 21.99
CA ARG A 469 6.86 30.46 22.55
C ARG A 469 6.29 29.47 21.54
N GLU A 470 5.22 29.87 20.83
CA GLU A 470 4.64 29.04 19.77
C GLU A 470 5.65 28.79 18.66
N ARG A 471 6.40 29.83 18.25
CA ARG A 471 7.48 29.68 17.28
C ARG A 471 8.54 28.67 17.73
N ILE A 472 8.99 28.76 18.99
CA ILE A 472 9.95 27.81 19.57
C ILE A 472 9.39 26.39 19.57
N ARG A 473 8.11 26.21 19.91
CA ARG A 473 7.43 24.91 19.87
C ARG A 473 7.47 24.30 18.47
N ILE A 474 7.17 25.10 17.45
CA ILE A 474 7.17 24.69 16.03
C ILE A 474 8.57 24.26 15.59
N ILE A 475 9.59 25.09 15.79
CA ILE A 475 10.97 24.78 15.36
C ILE A 475 11.59 23.63 16.15
N ALA A 476 11.21 23.43 17.41
CA ALA A 476 11.74 22.35 18.26
C ALA A 476 11.38 20.94 17.79
N SER A 477 10.30 20.79 17.03
CA SER A 477 9.93 19.53 16.37
C SER A 477 10.46 19.40 14.93
N TYR A 478 11.06 20.46 14.38
CA TYR A 478 11.24 20.54 12.93
C TYR A 478 12.25 19.53 12.37
N LYS A 479 13.38 19.33 13.06
CA LYS A 479 14.40 18.37 12.61
C LYS A 479 13.86 16.94 12.54
N GLU A 480 13.10 16.51 13.56
CA GLU A 480 12.47 15.19 13.58
C GLU A 480 11.42 15.05 12.47
N TYR A 481 10.64 16.11 12.27
CA TYR A 481 9.69 16.19 11.16
C TYR A 481 10.39 16.06 9.80
N LEU A 482 11.48 16.79 9.57
CA LEU A 482 12.26 16.72 8.34
C LEU A 482 12.86 15.32 8.14
N VAL A 483 13.46 14.73 9.18
CA VAL A 483 13.98 13.35 9.16
C VAL A 483 12.86 12.34 8.83
N SER A 484 11.67 12.50 9.40
CA SER A 484 10.49 11.67 9.11
C SER A 484 10.09 11.73 7.63
N LYS A 485 10.19 12.90 6.98
CA LYS A 485 9.98 13.05 5.54
C LYS A 485 11.09 12.38 4.73
N MET A 486 12.35 12.58 5.11
CA MET A 486 13.52 11.97 4.45
C MET A 486 13.51 10.44 4.49
N ARG A 487 12.92 9.84 5.54
CA ARG A 487 12.72 8.38 5.64
C ARG A 487 11.69 7.83 4.66
N LYS A 488 10.75 8.66 4.21
CA LYS A 488 9.69 8.26 3.28
C LYS A 488 10.05 8.57 1.84
N LEU A 489 10.84 9.62 1.61
CA LEU A 489 11.13 10.17 0.30
C LEU A 489 12.61 10.51 0.19
N THR A 490 13.25 10.04 -0.88
CA THR A 490 14.65 10.36 -1.19
C THR A 490 14.77 11.81 -1.67
N TYR A 491 15.75 12.55 -1.14
CA TYR A 491 16.08 13.89 -1.63
C TYR A 491 16.88 13.82 -2.94
N GLN A 492 16.24 14.20 -4.05
CA GLN A 492 16.83 14.25 -5.39
C GLN A 492 16.20 15.39 -6.22
N PRO A 493 16.58 16.66 -6.00
CA PRO A 493 16.17 17.73 -6.90
C PRO A 493 16.89 17.63 -8.25
N ASP A 494 16.26 18.12 -9.32
CA ASP A 494 16.73 17.99 -10.71
C ASP A 494 18.17 18.48 -10.95
N ASN A 495 18.63 19.44 -10.14
CA ASN A 495 19.96 20.05 -10.22
C ASN A 495 20.84 19.74 -8.99
N TYR A 496 20.67 18.58 -8.36
CA TYR A 496 21.43 18.23 -7.17
C TYR A 496 22.94 18.08 -7.46
N THR A 497 23.75 19.00 -6.92
CA THR A 497 25.22 19.02 -7.12
C THR A 497 26.00 18.33 -6.00
N GLY A 498 25.30 17.73 -5.02
CA GLY A 498 25.86 17.13 -3.82
C GLY A 498 25.72 18.01 -2.59
N LEU A 499 25.65 17.35 -1.43
CA LEU A 499 25.38 17.94 -0.12
C LEU A 499 26.45 18.96 0.24
N ARG A 500 26.05 20.22 0.45
CA ARG A 500 26.97 21.26 0.91
C ARG A 500 27.21 21.14 2.42
N LEU A 501 28.48 21.04 2.78
CA LEU A 501 28.94 21.09 4.17
C LEU A 501 29.27 22.53 4.58
N ARG A 502 29.27 22.81 5.89
CA ARG A 502 29.62 24.12 6.45
C ARG A 502 31.02 24.59 6.07
N ASN A 503 31.96 23.66 5.88
CA ASN A 503 33.32 23.95 5.43
C ASN A 503 33.44 24.26 3.92
N GLY A 504 32.31 24.39 3.21
CA GLY A 504 32.25 24.70 1.78
C GLY A 504 32.47 23.50 0.85
N ARG A 505 32.87 22.33 1.38
CA ARG A 505 32.99 21.11 0.56
C ARG A 505 31.62 20.61 0.14
N ARG A 506 31.53 20.06 -1.06
CA ARG A 506 30.35 19.33 -1.54
C ARG A 506 30.61 17.84 -1.54
N VAL A 507 29.67 17.07 -1.01
CA VAL A 507 29.73 15.61 -0.99
C VAL A 507 28.68 15.06 -1.95
N LYS A 508 29.14 14.44 -3.03
CA LYS A 508 28.24 13.77 -3.98
C LYS A 508 27.77 12.44 -3.40
N GLY A 509 26.47 12.21 -3.42
CA GLY A 509 25.85 10.98 -2.97
C GLY A 509 24.34 11.14 -2.80
N THR A 510 23.59 10.06 -2.93
CA THR A 510 22.13 10.05 -2.74
C THR A 510 21.83 9.90 -1.25
N LEU A 511 21.02 10.81 -0.69
CA LEU A 511 20.51 10.67 0.68
C LEU A 511 19.55 9.47 0.74
N THR A 512 19.89 8.45 1.51
CA THR A 512 19.12 7.19 1.60
C THR A 512 18.31 7.07 2.89
N LEU A 513 17.29 6.22 2.85
CA LEU A 513 16.16 6.00 3.80
C LEU A 513 16.47 5.88 5.31
N PHE A 514 17.74 5.88 5.73
CA PHE A 514 18.16 5.64 7.11
C PHE A 514 18.76 6.87 7.81
N SER A 515 18.49 8.09 7.33
CA SER A 515 18.86 9.29 8.11
C SER A 515 18.21 9.22 9.49
N ASP A 516 19.03 9.32 10.53
CA ASP A 516 18.59 9.41 11.90
C ASP A 516 18.68 10.87 12.38
N THR A 517 18.29 11.11 13.62
CA THR A 517 18.33 12.45 14.22
C THR A 517 19.75 12.93 14.51
N GLU A 518 20.77 12.08 14.37
CA GLU A 518 22.16 12.39 14.73
C GLU A 518 23.06 12.59 13.49
N VAL A 519 22.90 11.75 12.46
CA VAL A 519 23.68 11.75 11.22
C VAL A 519 22.82 11.56 9.96
N LEU A 520 23.26 12.19 8.88
CA LEU A 520 22.78 11.96 7.53
C LEU A 520 23.59 10.85 6.86
N LYS A 521 22.90 9.83 6.32
CA LYS A 521 23.53 8.70 5.63
C LYS A 521 23.45 8.88 4.12
N LEU A 522 24.60 9.08 3.50
CA LEU A 522 24.72 9.28 2.05
C LEU A 522 25.29 8.03 1.38
N ARG A 523 24.59 7.57 0.36
CA ARG A 523 25.08 6.51 -0.54
C ARG A 523 25.92 7.13 -1.64
N GLN A 524 27.20 6.81 -1.68
CA GLN A 524 28.11 7.29 -2.72
C GLN A 524 28.03 6.41 -3.98
N PRO A 525 28.09 6.99 -5.18
CA PRO A 525 28.15 6.23 -6.43
C PRO A 525 29.46 5.41 -6.49
N GLY A 526 29.36 4.13 -6.84
CA GLY A 526 30.51 3.22 -6.98
C GLY A 526 30.96 2.50 -5.71
N VAL A 527 30.31 2.73 -4.55
CA VAL A 527 30.61 2.02 -3.30
C VAL A 527 29.70 0.79 -3.13
N LYS A 528 30.24 -0.30 -2.57
CA LYS A 528 29.50 -1.56 -2.31
C LYS A 528 28.22 -1.30 -1.51
N SER A 529 27.17 -2.09 -1.80
CA SER A 529 25.90 -2.06 -1.07
C SER A 529 26.13 -2.20 0.44
N GLY A 530 25.48 -1.34 1.24
CA GLY A 530 25.55 -1.37 2.71
C GLY A 530 26.59 -0.44 3.35
N VAL A 531 27.49 0.18 2.58
CA VAL A 531 28.44 1.19 3.11
C VAL A 531 27.91 2.60 2.84
N PHE A 532 27.68 3.35 3.91
CA PHE A 532 27.18 4.72 3.86
C PHE A 532 28.22 5.69 4.39
N LEU A 533 28.27 6.88 3.80
CA LEU A 533 28.98 8.00 4.38
C LEU A 533 28.07 8.69 5.39
N GLU A 534 28.44 8.66 6.65
CA GLU A 534 27.71 9.31 7.74
C GLU A 534 28.22 10.74 7.92
N ILE A 535 27.31 11.71 7.83
CA ILE A 535 27.59 13.13 7.93
C ILE A 535 26.79 13.69 9.10
N PRO A 536 27.44 14.12 10.20
CA PRO A 536 26.76 14.77 11.32
C PRO A 536 25.94 15.98 10.87
N TRP A 537 24.74 16.17 11.44
CA TRP A 537 23.90 17.32 11.11
C TRP A 537 24.60 18.67 11.32
N LYS A 538 25.48 18.75 12.33
CA LYS A 538 26.31 19.95 12.59
C LYS A 538 27.22 20.33 11.43
N ASP A 539 27.60 19.38 10.58
CA ASP A 539 28.51 19.61 9.46
C ASP A 539 27.77 20.05 8.18
N VAL A 540 26.44 19.96 8.16
CA VAL A 540 25.58 20.31 7.03
C VAL A 540 25.36 21.82 6.99
N ALA A 541 25.50 22.44 5.82
CA ALA A 541 25.23 23.87 5.65
C ALA A 541 23.73 24.17 5.79
N LEU A 542 23.39 25.30 6.41
CA LEU A 542 22.00 25.76 6.58
C LEU A 542 21.25 25.82 5.25
N GLN A 543 21.88 26.34 4.20
CA GLN A 543 21.25 26.45 2.89
C GLN A 543 20.86 25.09 2.32
N GLU A 544 21.64 24.04 2.58
CA GLU A 544 21.30 22.68 2.16
C GLU A 544 20.11 22.13 2.95
N VAL A 545 20.02 22.43 4.25
CA VAL A 545 18.85 22.06 5.07
C VAL A 545 17.58 22.75 4.58
N LEU A 546 17.67 24.04 4.23
CA LEU A 546 16.55 24.79 3.66
C LEU A 546 16.14 24.26 2.28
N ASP A 547 17.11 23.94 1.42
CA ASP A 547 16.83 23.33 0.10
C ASP A 547 16.18 21.95 0.22
N MET A 548 16.65 21.12 1.16
CA MET A 548 16.01 19.84 1.49
C MET A 548 14.58 20.03 1.97
N ALA A 549 14.37 20.92 2.93
CA ALA A 549 13.06 21.21 3.47
C ALA A 549 12.09 21.72 2.40
N PHE A 550 12.51 22.68 1.59
CA PHE A 550 11.71 23.26 0.53
C PHE A 550 11.34 22.26 -0.55
N TYR A 551 12.26 21.37 -0.92
CA TYR A 551 11.97 20.27 -1.85
C TYR A 551 10.79 19.42 -1.36
N TYR A 552 10.76 19.04 -0.07
CA TYR A 552 9.66 18.25 0.47
C TYR A 552 8.35 19.02 0.54
N VAL A 553 8.38 20.28 1.00
CA VAL A 553 7.19 21.13 1.07
C VAL A 553 6.59 21.35 -0.33
N ARG A 554 7.42 21.67 -1.32
CA ARG A 554 6.99 21.86 -2.71
C ARG A 554 6.45 20.59 -3.33
N ARG A 555 7.04 19.44 -3.03
CA ARG A 555 6.50 18.16 -3.47
C ARG A 555 5.10 17.90 -2.90
N SER A 556 4.90 18.13 -1.59
CA SER A 556 3.57 18.04 -0.96
C SER A 556 2.57 19.03 -1.57
N HIS A 557 3.02 20.23 -1.96
CA HIS A 557 2.20 21.20 -2.67
C HIS A 557 1.81 20.69 -4.06
N ASP A 558 2.77 20.23 -4.86
CA ASP A 558 2.53 19.75 -6.22
C ASP A 558 1.54 18.56 -6.25
N GLU A 559 1.50 17.74 -5.19
CA GLU A 559 0.52 16.65 -5.03
C GLU A 559 -0.94 17.13 -4.89
N ILE A 560 -1.17 18.31 -4.31
CA ILE A 560 -2.52 18.88 -4.18
C ILE A 560 -2.87 19.84 -5.32
N ARG A 561 -1.88 20.25 -6.11
CA ARG A 561 -2.05 21.16 -7.24
C ARG A 561 -2.81 20.49 -8.37
N GLY A 562 -3.93 21.09 -8.80
CA GLY A 562 -4.75 20.58 -9.91
C GLY A 562 -5.72 19.44 -9.55
N VAL A 563 -5.80 19.06 -8.27
CA VAL A 563 -6.77 18.07 -7.77
C VAL A 563 -8.14 18.73 -7.59
N LYS A 564 -9.21 18.12 -8.14
CA LYS A 564 -10.57 18.70 -8.12
C LYS A 564 -11.22 18.76 -6.72
N VAL A 565 -10.87 17.84 -5.83
CA VAL A 565 -11.39 17.77 -4.45
C VAL A 565 -10.24 17.40 -3.53
N ILE A 566 -9.84 18.31 -2.65
CA ILE A 566 -8.78 18.11 -1.66
C ILE A 566 -9.44 17.97 -0.29
N SER A 567 -9.05 16.96 0.49
CA SER A 567 -9.56 16.85 1.86
C SER A 567 -9.03 17.99 2.72
N ARG A 568 -9.86 18.54 3.62
CA ARG A 568 -9.44 19.62 4.54
C ARG A 568 -8.21 19.22 5.36
N LYS A 569 -8.13 17.94 5.76
CA LYS A 569 -6.96 17.37 6.45
C LYS A 569 -5.69 17.48 5.60
N ARG A 570 -5.72 17.08 4.33
CA ARG A 570 -4.54 17.12 3.46
C ARG A 570 -4.10 18.56 3.16
N LEU A 571 -5.06 19.45 2.91
CA LEU A 571 -4.75 20.88 2.73
C LEU A 571 -4.08 21.46 3.98
N GLN A 572 -4.63 21.18 5.16
CA GLN A 572 -4.08 21.65 6.42
C GLN A 572 -2.65 21.12 6.66
N GLU A 573 -2.40 19.83 6.39
CA GLU A 573 -1.05 19.26 6.47
C GLU A 573 -0.06 20.07 5.62
N VAL A 574 -0.38 20.33 4.35
CA VAL A 574 0.49 21.11 3.43
C VAL A 574 0.73 22.52 3.95
N VAL A 575 -0.31 23.20 4.44
CA VAL A 575 -0.19 24.54 5.02
C VAL A 575 0.75 24.54 6.23
N ASP A 576 0.63 23.54 7.10
CA ASP A 576 1.48 23.41 8.28
C ASP A 576 2.94 23.16 7.88
N GLU A 577 3.22 22.38 6.82
CA GLU A 577 4.59 22.19 6.31
C GLU A 577 5.24 23.51 5.85
N TYR A 578 4.47 24.38 5.20
CA TYR A 578 4.93 25.73 4.85
C TYR A 578 5.19 26.57 6.10
N ILE A 579 4.28 26.57 7.08
CA ILE A 579 4.47 27.34 8.33
C ILE A 579 5.74 26.89 9.04
N TYR A 580 5.98 25.59 9.16
CA TYR A 580 7.19 25.05 9.76
C TYR A 580 8.47 25.57 9.07
N LEU A 581 8.51 25.54 7.73
CA LEU A 581 9.66 26.03 6.96
C LEU A 581 9.82 27.55 7.08
N ILE A 582 8.73 28.31 7.05
CA ILE A 582 8.75 29.77 7.22
C ILE A 582 9.29 30.13 8.61
N MET A 583 8.87 29.41 9.66
CA MET A 583 9.38 29.63 11.02
C MET A 583 10.88 29.38 11.10
N LEU A 584 11.36 28.32 10.44
CA LEU A 584 12.79 28.02 10.38
C LEU A 584 13.57 29.12 9.63
N CYS A 585 13.09 29.55 8.47
CA CYS A 585 13.75 30.59 7.67
C CYS A 585 13.84 31.92 8.44
N ASP A 586 12.74 32.31 9.09
CA ASP A 586 12.71 33.51 9.93
C ASP A 586 13.62 33.39 11.16
N TRP A 587 13.63 32.23 11.83
CA TRP A 587 14.48 32.01 13.00
C TRP A 587 15.97 32.18 12.67
N TYR A 588 16.40 31.64 11.53
CA TYR A 588 17.77 31.79 11.04
C TYR A 588 18.03 33.10 10.27
N GLN A 589 17.01 33.96 10.10
CA GLN A 589 17.09 35.23 9.36
C GLN A 589 17.52 35.09 7.89
N GLU A 590 17.14 33.98 7.24
CA GLU A 590 17.40 33.74 5.82
C GLU A 590 16.33 34.42 4.96
N THR A 591 16.39 35.75 4.87
CA THR A 591 15.35 36.60 4.27
C THR A 591 15.05 36.29 2.81
N ALA A 592 16.08 36.00 2.01
CA ALA A 592 15.90 35.62 0.60
C ALA A 592 15.15 34.29 0.45
N TYR A 593 15.40 33.35 1.37
CA TYR A 593 14.72 32.05 1.38
C TYR A 593 13.29 32.18 1.91
N LEU A 594 13.13 32.96 2.99
CA LEU A 594 11.84 33.29 3.57
C LEU A 594 10.90 33.86 2.50
N ASP A 595 11.32 34.89 1.77
CA ASP A 595 10.53 35.49 0.69
C ASP A 595 10.13 34.48 -0.38
N LYS A 596 11.06 33.64 -0.83
CA LYS A 596 10.81 32.57 -1.80
C LYS A 596 9.73 31.59 -1.31
N VAL A 597 9.82 31.11 -0.07
CA VAL A 597 8.87 30.15 0.51
C VAL A 597 7.49 30.80 0.69
N CYS A 598 7.48 32.05 1.13
CA CYS A 598 6.27 32.83 1.38
C CYS A 598 5.46 33.07 0.09
N ARG A 599 6.13 33.44 -1.01
CA ARG A 599 5.49 33.58 -2.32
C ARG A 599 4.85 32.28 -2.80
N GLU A 600 5.51 31.16 -2.57
CA GLU A 600 4.97 29.86 -2.96
C GLU A 600 3.78 29.45 -2.08
N ALA A 601 3.85 29.71 -0.77
CA ALA A 601 2.78 29.41 0.18
C ALA A 601 1.45 30.10 -0.20
N VAL A 602 1.49 31.36 -0.65
CA VAL A 602 0.26 32.10 -1.04
C VAL A 602 -0.46 31.49 -2.23
N THR A 603 0.20 30.64 -3.02
CA THR A 603 -0.45 29.96 -4.16
C THR A 603 -1.30 28.76 -3.74
N LEU A 604 -1.29 28.39 -2.45
CA LEU A 604 -2.16 27.37 -1.89
C LEU A 604 -3.64 27.80 -1.91
N PRO A 605 -4.59 26.87 -2.09
CA PRO A 605 -6.02 27.17 -2.17
C PRO A 605 -6.69 27.52 -0.83
N ASP A 606 -5.90 27.89 0.19
CA ASP A 606 -6.39 28.34 1.50
C ASP A 606 -6.35 29.89 1.58
N PRO A 607 -7.50 30.58 1.63
CA PRO A 607 -7.53 32.05 1.67
C PRO A 607 -6.94 32.64 2.96
N ASN A 608 -6.81 31.86 4.04
CA ASN A 608 -6.32 32.34 5.33
C ASN A 608 -4.80 32.26 5.48
N ILE A 609 -4.10 31.66 4.51
CA ILE A 609 -2.66 31.40 4.64
C ILE A 609 -1.85 32.69 4.86
N ARG A 610 -2.23 33.78 4.18
CA ARG A 610 -1.57 35.08 4.31
C ARG A 610 -1.70 35.64 5.73
N ALA A 611 -2.90 35.52 6.31
CA ALA A 611 -3.15 35.98 7.68
C ALA A 611 -2.39 35.13 8.70
N ARG A 612 -2.40 33.80 8.51
CA ARG A 612 -1.64 32.87 9.37
C ARG A 612 -0.15 33.14 9.31
N ILE A 613 0.42 33.44 8.16
CA ILE A 613 1.86 33.70 8.09
C ILE A 613 2.19 35.07 8.69
N ARG A 614 1.39 36.11 8.41
CA ARG A 614 1.54 37.44 9.04
C ARG A 614 1.42 37.43 10.55
N HIS A 615 0.71 36.44 11.11
CA HIS A 615 0.62 36.22 12.54
C HIS A 615 1.99 36.03 13.17
N PHE A 616 2.86 35.31 12.47
CA PHE A 616 4.17 34.97 12.96
C PHE A 616 5.25 35.87 12.33
N VAL A 617 5.21 36.18 11.05
CA VAL A 617 6.30 36.83 10.32
C VAL A 617 5.79 37.97 9.44
N GLN A 618 6.42 39.14 9.52
CA GLN A 618 6.19 40.21 8.54
C GLN A 618 6.92 39.89 7.23
N TRP A 619 6.19 39.84 6.11
CA TRP A 619 6.77 39.73 4.77
C TRP A 619 6.25 40.85 3.86
N SER A 620 6.97 41.14 2.77
CA SER A 620 6.56 42.12 1.75
C SER A 620 5.51 41.57 0.77
N GLU A 621 4.52 42.37 0.39
CA GLU A 621 3.50 41.99 -0.62
C GLU A 621 3.95 42.11 -2.09
N GLN A 622 5.20 42.53 -2.36
CA GLN A 622 5.68 42.85 -3.70
C GLN A 622 5.83 41.63 -4.64
#